data_AF-A0A1T2L988-F1
#
_entry.id   AF-A0A1T2L988-F1
#
_cell.length_a   1.000
_cell.length_b   1.000
_cell.length_c   1.000
_cell.angle_alpha   90.00
_cell.angle_beta   90.00
_cell.angle_gamma   90.00
#
_symmetry.space_group_name_H-M   'P 1'
#
loop_
_entity.id
_entity.type
_entity.pdbx_description
1 polymer ?
#
loop_
_entity_poly.entity_id
_entity_poly.type
_entity_poly.pdbx_seq_one_letter_code
_entity_poly.pdbx_strand_id
1 'polypeptide(L)'
;MATVKKAAPKKKVAKKAAPKKKAAAKPQRKEIDALYIKTKPGVASFRRAGHKFDEQGHGIALDALNKEQIKQLKDEKNLIVEAVTIPAE
;
A
#
# COMPACT_ATOMS: atom_id res chain seq x y z
N MET A 1 -26.28 -30.89 29.22
CA MET A 1 -26.43 -29.44 29.34
C MET A 1 -25.22 -28.76 28.72
N ALA A 2 -25.46 -27.83 27.79
CA ALA A 2 -24.43 -27.04 27.13
C ALA A 2 -23.83 -26.00 28.08
N THR A 3 -22.54 -25.68 27.92
CA THR A 3 -22.12 -24.31 27.57
C THR A 3 -20.62 -24.21 27.28
N VAL A 4 -20.34 -23.46 26.22
CA VAL A 4 -19.08 -23.15 25.54
C VAL A 4 -18.36 -22.00 26.23
N LYS A 5 -17.01 -21.93 26.14
CA LYS A 5 -16.28 -20.65 25.99
C LYS A 5 -14.86 -20.82 25.39
N LYS A 6 -14.83 -20.78 24.05
CA LYS A 6 -13.99 -19.91 23.20
C LYS A 6 -12.48 -19.79 23.55
N ALA A 7 -11.64 -20.64 22.94
CA ALA A 7 -10.22 -20.37 22.76
C ALA A 7 -9.99 -19.71 21.39
N ALA A 8 -9.54 -18.45 21.39
CA ALA A 8 -9.20 -17.69 20.19
C ALA A 8 -7.87 -18.20 19.57
N PRO A 9 -7.77 -18.37 18.24
CA PRO A 9 -6.54 -18.81 17.61
C PRO A 9 -5.56 -17.63 17.51
N LYS A 10 -4.41 -17.74 18.20
CA LYS A 10 -3.26 -16.86 17.98
C LYS A 10 -2.66 -17.17 16.61
N LYS A 11 -3.18 -16.52 15.57
CA LYS A 11 -2.64 -16.52 14.22
C LYS A 11 -1.25 -15.85 14.28
N LYS A 12 -0.20 -16.68 14.34
CA LYS A 12 1.18 -16.27 14.05
C LYS A 12 1.20 -15.73 12.62
N VAL A 13 1.01 -14.43 12.45
CA VAL A 13 1.25 -13.77 11.16
C VAL A 13 2.75 -13.56 11.06
N ALA A 14 3.38 -14.50 10.36
CA ALA A 14 4.76 -14.42 9.95
C ALA A 14 5.04 -13.05 9.32
N LYS A 15 6.09 -12.40 9.83
CA LYS A 15 6.79 -11.27 9.20
C LYS A 15 6.93 -11.54 7.69
N LYS A 16 6.13 -10.87 6.87
CA LYS A 16 6.47 -10.70 5.45
C LYS A 16 7.33 -9.45 5.34
N ALA A 17 8.63 -9.70 5.28
CA ALA A 17 9.64 -8.73 4.89
C ALA A 17 9.18 -8.03 3.60
N ALA A 18 9.08 -6.71 3.63
CA ALA A 18 9.01 -5.89 2.43
C ALA A 18 10.30 -6.15 1.62
N PRO A 19 10.22 -6.66 0.38
CA PRO A 19 11.41 -6.78 -0.44
C PRO A 19 11.79 -5.37 -0.89
N LYS A 20 12.81 -4.80 -0.24
CA LYS A 20 13.61 -3.73 -0.85
C LYS A 20 14.28 -4.32 -2.08
N LYS A 21 13.75 -4.05 -3.29
CA LYS A 21 14.49 -4.32 -4.52
C LYS A 21 14.68 -3.02 -5.28
N LYS A 22 15.87 -2.45 -5.10
CA LYS A 22 16.45 -1.40 -5.95
C LYS A 22 16.70 -1.96 -7.35
N ALA A 23 16.29 -1.17 -8.34
CA ALA A 23 16.82 -0.97 -9.69
C ALA A 23 17.49 -2.16 -10.43
N ALA A 24 16.93 -2.55 -11.57
CA ALA A 24 17.67 -3.08 -12.70
C ALA A 24 16.97 -2.68 -14.01
N ALA A 25 17.70 -1.92 -14.84
CA ALA A 25 17.28 -1.42 -16.13
C ALA A 25 17.22 -2.51 -17.22
N LYS A 26 16.33 -2.30 -18.22
CA LYS A 26 16.23 -2.82 -19.63
C LYS A 26 14.89 -3.55 -19.92
N PRO A 27 14.38 -3.59 -21.17
CA PRO A 27 14.19 -2.54 -22.20
C PRO A 27 12.69 -2.40 -22.61
N GLN A 28 12.23 -1.17 -22.91
CA GLN A 28 11.00 -0.80 -23.64
C GLN A 28 9.70 -1.61 -23.38
N ARG A 29 9.43 -1.98 -22.12
CA ARG A 29 8.06 -2.17 -21.65
C ARG A 29 7.60 -0.82 -21.13
N LYS A 30 6.35 -0.41 -21.37
CA LYS A 30 5.84 0.89 -20.94
C LYS A 30 5.93 0.95 -19.41
N GLU A 31 7.01 1.47 -18.86
CA GLU A 31 7.18 1.60 -17.41
C GLU A 31 6.30 2.77 -16.95
N ILE A 32 5.34 2.50 -16.06
CA ILE A 32 4.48 3.54 -15.48
C ILE A 32 5.00 3.87 -14.10
N ASP A 33 5.30 5.14 -13.89
CA ASP A 33 5.57 5.66 -12.56
C ASP A 33 4.27 5.64 -11.74
N ALA A 34 4.35 5.01 -10.56
CA ALA A 34 3.25 4.86 -9.65
C ALA A 34 3.65 5.23 -8.22
N LEU A 35 2.65 5.47 -7.38
CA LEU A 35 2.80 5.59 -5.93
C LEU A 35 2.19 4.35 -5.30
N TYR A 36 3.00 3.61 -4.57
CA TYR A 36 2.52 2.58 -3.67
C TYR A 36 2.14 3.21 -2.33
N ILE A 37 0.89 3.06 -1.94
CA ILE A 37 0.33 3.74 -0.77
C ILE A 37 -0.32 2.71 0.14
N LYS A 38 0.13 2.69 1.40
CA LYS A 38 -0.42 1.86 2.47
C LYS A 38 -0.68 2.70 3.72
N THR A 39 -1.57 2.23 4.60
CA THR A 39 -1.75 2.87 5.91
C THR A 39 -0.60 2.53 6.84
N LYS A 40 -0.37 3.39 7.84
CA LYS A 40 0.55 3.08 8.94
C LYS A 40 0.03 1.91 9.77
N PRO A 41 0.94 1.11 10.38
CA PRO A 41 0.55 0.07 11.31
C PRO A 41 -0.29 0.67 12.45
N GLY A 42 -1.43 0.04 12.74
CA GLY A 42 -2.41 0.54 13.71
C GLY A 42 -3.56 1.37 13.11
N VAL A 43 -3.51 1.71 11.82
CA VAL A 43 -4.62 2.35 11.09
C VAL A 43 -5.26 1.33 10.16
N ALA A 44 -6.47 0.86 10.51
CA ALA A 44 -7.16 -0.20 9.78
C ALA A 44 -7.58 0.19 8.35
N SER A 45 -8.04 1.43 8.16
CA SER A 45 -8.30 1.97 6.82
C SER A 45 -8.31 3.48 6.82
N PHE A 46 -7.88 4.09 5.73
CA PHE A 46 -7.88 5.55 5.54
C PHE A 46 -8.37 5.90 4.15
N ARG A 47 -9.02 7.06 3.98
CA ARG A 47 -9.53 7.51 2.68
C ARG A 47 -8.97 8.89 2.35
N ARG A 48 -8.34 9.04 1.19
CA ARG A 48 -7.84 10.33 0.68
C ARG A 48 -7.75 10.27 -0.84
N ALA A 49 -7.92 11.43 -1.50
CA ALA A 49 -7.91 11.54 -2.97
C ALA A 49 -8.90 10.60 -3.69
N GLY A 50 -10.00 10.22 -3.04
CA GLY A 50 -10.99 9.28 -3.59
C GLY A 50 -10.61 7.79 -3.46
N HIS A 51 -9.42 7.47 -2.97
CA HIS A 51 -8.95 6.10 -2.77
C HIS A 51 -9.05 5.68 -1.30
N LYS A 52 -9.38 4.41 -1.07
CA LYS A 52 -9.35 3.78 0.26
C LYS A 52 -8.07 2.98 0.39
N PHE A 53 -7.22 3.35 1.33
CA PHE A 53 -5.99 2.65 1.68
C PHE A 53 -6.19 1.81 2.93
N ASP A 54 -5.48 0.70 2.97
CA ASP A 54 -5.42 -0.27 4.06
C ASP A 54 -3.96 -0.66 4.33
N GLU A 55 -3.74 -1.54 5.31
CA GLU A 55 -2.37 -1.95 5.68
C GLU A 55 -1.67 -2.74 4.56
N GLN A 56 -2.43 -3.38 3.66
CA GLN A 56 -1.85 -4.02 2.49
C GLN A 56 -1.33 -2.96 1.52
N GLY A 57 -2.13 -1.93 1.27
CA GLY A 57 -1.83 -0.87 0.33
C GLY A 57 -1.89 -1.34 -1.13
N HIS A 58 -1.91 -0.37 -2.04
CA HIS A 58 -1.93 -0.64 -3.47
C HIS A 58 -1.15 0.43 -4.23
N GLY A 59 -0.72 0.08 -5.44
CA GLY A 59 -0.09 1.00 -6.38
C GLY A 59 -1.15 1.80 -7.14
N ILE A 60 -0.96 3.11 -7.24
CA ILE A 60 -1.74 4.00 -8.08
C ILE A 60 -0.80 4.65 -9.08
N ALA A 61 -1.09 4.54 -10.37
CA ALA A 61 -0.33 5.23 -11.41
C ALA A 61 -0.34 6.75 -11.18
N LEU A 62 0.81 7.41 -11.39
CA LEU A 62 0.89 8.87 -11.30
C LEU A 62 -0.02 9.57 -12.30
N ASP A 63 -0.29 8.93 -13.44
CA ASP A 63 -1.22 9.44 -14.45
C ASP A 63 -2.68 9.50 -13.95
N ALA A 64 -3.04 8.63 -13.00
CA ALA A 64 -4.37 8.62 -12.39
C ALA A 64 -4.51 9.62 -11.22
N LEU A 65 -3.43 10.30 -10.83
CA LEU A 65 -3.40 11.22 -9.69
C LEU A 65 -3.03 12.64 -10.12
N ASN A 66 -3.82 13.61 -9.68
CA ASN A 66 -3.45 15.01 -9.82
C ASN A 66 -2.29 15.39 -8.89
N LYS A 67 -1.50 16.39 -9.27
CA LYS A 67 -0.38 16.91 -8.46
C LYS A 67 -0.81 17.29 -7.04
N GLU A 68 -2.01 17.84 -6.89
CA GLU A 68 -2.60 18.18 -5.60
C GLU A 68 -2.92 16.93 -4.77
N GLN A 69 -3.47 15.89 -5.39
CA GLN A 69 -3.75 14.61 -4.72
C GLN A 69 -2.44 13.95 -4.28
N ILE A 70 -1.41 13.96 -5.12
CA ILE A 70 -0.07 13.46 -4.77
C ILE A 70 0.49 14.22 -3.57
N LYS A 71 0.34 15.56 -3.56
CA LYS A 71 0.79 16.40 -2.44
C LYS A 71 0.03 16.05 -1.16
N GLN A 72 -1.30 15.91 -1.22
CA GLN A 72 -2.10 15.48 -0.07
C GLN A 72 -1.61 14.13 0.46
N LEU A 73 -1.44 13.14 -0.41
CA LEU A 73 -1.00 11.78 -0.02
C LEU A 73 0.39 11.79 0.63
N LYS A 74 1.31 12.64 0.15
CA LYS A 74 2.65 12.81 0.73
C LYS A 74 2.66 13.57 2.06
N ASP A 75 1.72 14.48 2.26
CA ASP A 75 1.58 15.27 3.49
C ASP A 75 0.87 14.47 4.60
N GLU A 76 0.06 13.46 4.23
CA GLU A 76 -0.66 12.62 5.18
C GLU A 76 0.25 11.83 6.13
N LYS A 77 0.19 12.17 7.42
CA LYS A 77 0.94 11.47 8.47
C LYS A 77 0.48 10.04 8.70
N ASN A 78 -0.72 9.66 8.26
CA ASN A 78 -1.28 8.33 8.48
C ASN A 78 -0.98 7.35 7.34
N LEU A 79 -0.39 7.84 6.24
CA LEU A 79 -0.05 7.05 5.06
C LEU A 79 1.46 6.88 4.94
N ILE A 80 1.85 5.80 4.28
CA ILE A 80 3.21 5.54 3.83
C ILE A 80 3.15 5.53 2.31
N VAL A 81 3.77 6.53 1.70
CA VAL A 81 3.83 6.70 0.25
C VAL A 81 5.23 6.35 -0.24
N GLU A 82 5.32 5.38 -1.12
CA GLU A 82 6.56 4.92 -1.75
C GLU A 82 6.43 5.12 -3.27
N ALA A 83 7.41 5.77 -3.91
CA ALA A 83 7.45 5.87 -5.36
C ALA A 83 7.96 4.55 -5.95
N VAL A 84 7.17 3.93 -6.82
CA VAL A 84 7.45 2.62 -7.42
C VAL A 84 7.16 2.67 -8.90
N THR A 85 8.03 2.10 -9.72
CA THR A 85 7.79 1.92 -11.15
C THR A 85 7.20 0.53 -11.37
N ILE A 86 6.04 0.46 -12.01
CA ILE A 86 5.36 -0.79 -12.36
C ILE A 86 5.41 -0.99 -13.88
N PRO A 87 5.65 -2.23 -14.36
CA PRO A 87 5.57 -2.52 -15.79
C PRO A 87 4.11 -2.37 -16.24
N ALA A 88 3.84 -1.53 -17.24
CA ALA A 88 2.56 -1.54 -17.91
C ALA A 88 2.54 -2.68 -18.92
N GLU A 89 1.57 -3.56 -18.72
CA GLU A 89 1.20 -4.62 -19.66
C GLU A 89 0.27 -4.06 -20.74
#